data_AF-A0A7K4GQI6-F1
#
_entry.id   AF-A0A7K4GQI6-F1
#
_cell.length_a   1.000
_cell.length_b   1.000
_cell.length_c   1.000
_cell.angle_alpha   90.00
_cell.angle_beta   90.00
_cell.angle_gamma   90.00
#
_symmetry.space_group_name_H-M   'P 1'
#
loop_
_entity.id
_entity.type
_entity.pdbx_description
1 polymer ?
#
loop_
_entity_poly.entity_id
_entity_poly.type
_entity_poly.pdbx_seq_one_letter_code
_entity_poly.pdbx_strand_id
1 'polypeptide(L)'
;MLYQAEYWPYVVGFFNWVSESAGIFVLISGVIALTWVGFEGKRRGSLFRRKADSESTLSKGLRIILRVISYSGVIVGILNIWAGAMGLILDIPPSFKYGDITPHADHFTCIFLIVVGIAMFFKPVNDLPLSSILGLIAASATVFILALLVPDSVVAFIAGWINPKLLLIIIFIIITALVAFIAKFFIKIPQAISKFLSWPPVAFVIMVFGFVQGILLWGFGISIFANIL
;
A
#
# COMPACT_ATOMS: atom_id res chain seq x y z
N MET A 1 22.92 20.04 -11.83
CA MET A 1 22.68 18.87 -12.72
C MET A 1 23.43 17.61 -12.30
N LEU A 2 24.58 17.68 -11.61
CA LEU A 2 25.34 16.48 -11.20
C LEU A 2 24.64 15.65 -10.10
N TYR A 3 23.94 16.28 -9.14
CA TYR A 3 23.32 15.55 -8.02
C TYR A 3 22.01 14.83 -8.34
N GLN A 4 21.19 15.32 -9.30
CA GLN A 4 19.94 14.63 -9.69
C GLN A 4 20.21 13.29 -10.40
N ALA A 5 21.33 13.16 -11.11
CA ALA A 5 21.68 11.96 -11.86
C ALA A 5 22.19 10.81 -10.98
N GLU A 6 22.79 11.10 -9.82
CA GLU A 6 23.38 10.07 -8.94
C GLU A 6 22.35 9.30 -8.10
N TYR A 7 21.24 9.93 -7.70
CA TYR A 7 20.22 9.28 -6.85
C TYR A 7 19.15 8.53 -7.65
N TRP A 8 18.91 8.93 -8.90
CA TRP A 8 17.87 8.36 -9.76
C TRP A 8 18.00 6.83 -9.96
N PRO A 9 19.22 6.26 -10.14
CA PRO A 9 19.38 4.81 -10.25
C PRO A 9 18.90 4.05 -9.01
N TYR A 10 19.09 4.60 -7.80
CA TYR A 10 18.64 3.96 -6.56
C TYR A 10 17.11 4.00 -6.42
N VAL A 11 16.49 5.11 -6.82
CA VAL A 11 15.02 5.26 -6.81
C VAL A 11 14.38 4.29 -7.81
N VAL A 12 14.90 4.23 -9.04
CA VAL A 12 14.45 3.29 -10.07
C VAL A 12 14.69 1.85 -9.61
N GLY A 13 15.86 1.55 -9.07
CA GLY A 13 16.18 0.22 -8.54
C GLY A 13 15.23 -0.23 -7.43
N PHE A 14 14.87 0.68 -6.52
CA PHE A 14 13.86 0.40 -5.50
C PHE A 14 12.49 0.09 -6.11
N PHE A 15 11.98 0.91 -7.02
CA PHE A 15 10.67 0.68 -7.62
C PHE A 15 10.63 -0.57 -8.51
N ASN A 16 11.70 -0.88 -9.22
CA ASN A 16 11.85 -2.12 -9.97
C ASN A 16 11.77 -3.32 -9.02
N TRP A 17 12.54 -3.32 -7.94
CA TRP A 17 12.50 -4.39 -6.93
C TRP A 17 11.11 -4.54 -6.29
N VAL A 18 10.44 -3.42 -5.99
CA VAL A 18 9.06 -3.45 -5.46
C VAL A 18 8.09 -4.07 -6.47
N SER A 19 8.19 -3.72 -7.75
CA SER A 19 7.36 -4.31 -8.81
C SER A 19 7.64 -5.79 -9.07
N GLU A 20 8.91 -6.18 -9.13
CA GLU A 20 9.34 -7.58 -9.26
C GLU A 20 8.96 -8.43 -8.04
N SER A 21 8.69 -7.79 -6.90
CA SER A 21 8.25 -8.47 -5.68
C SER A 21 6.73 -8.61 -5.57
N ALA A 22 5.97 -8.19 -6.59
CA ALA A 22 4.50 -8.21 -6.60
C ALA A 22 3.91 -9.59 -6.25
N GLY A 23 4.47 -10.69 -6.75
CA GLY A 23 4.01 -12.05 -6.44
C GLY A 23 4.16 -12.39 -4.95
N ILE A 24 5.25 -11.96 -4.31
CA ILE A 24 5.44 -12.11 -2.86
C ILE A 24 4.44 -11.23 -2.11
N PHE A 25 4.21 -10.01 -2.57
CA PHE A 25 3.25 -9.10 -1.96
C PHE A 25 1.81 -9.62 -2.04
N VAL A 26 1.44 -10.33 -3.10
CA VAL A 26 0.16 -11.07 -3.18
C VAL A 26 0.07 -12.16 -2.12
N LEU A 27 1.15 -12.91 -1.90
CA LEU A 27 1.21 -13.93 -0.86
C LEU A 27 1.06 -13.34 0.54
N ILE A 28 1.83 -12.30 0.85
CA ILE A 28 1.78 -11.58 2.14
C ILE A 28 0.38 -10.99 2.35
N SER A 29 -0.23 -10.48 1.27
CA SER A 29 -1.61 -9.98 1.29
C SER A 29 -2.60 -11.06 1.70
N GLY A 30 -2.41 -12.30 1.22
CA GLY A 30 -3.19 -13.46 1.65
C GLY A 30 -3.04 -13.78 3.14
N VAL A 31 -1.81 -13.71 3.68
CA VAL A 31 -1.55 -13.89 5.12
C VAL A 31 -2.22 -12.81 5.96
N ILE A 32 -2.23 -11.57 5.50
CA ILE A 32 -2.92 -10.47 6.20
C ILE A 32 -4.43 -10.64 6.09
N ALA A 33 -4.96 -11.04 4.94
CA ALA A 33 -6.38 -11.34 4.75
C ALA A 33 -6.88 -12.49 5.65
N LEU A 34 -6.05 -13.49 5.93
CA LEU A 34 -6.35 -14.54 6.93
C LEU A 34 -6.71 -13.94 8.30
N THR A 35 -5.99 -12.90 8.73
CA THR A 35 -6.33 -12.22 9.99
C THR A 35 -7.70 -11.57 9.94
N TRP A 36 -8.16 -11.13 8.76
CA TRP A 36 -9.46 -10.51 8.58
C TRP A 36 -10.57 -11.55 8.68
N VAL A 37 -10.40 -12.71 8.07
CA VAL A 37 -11.33 -13.85 8.19
C VAL A 37 -11.53 -14.23 9.66
N GLY A 38 -10.44 -14.43 10.40
CA GLY A 38 -10.49 -14.88 11.79
C GLY A 38 -11.03 -13.83 12.77
N PHE A 39 -10.65 -12.56 12.62
CA PHE A 39 -10.97 -11.51 13.58
C PHE A 39 -12.28 -10.78 13.26
N GLU A 40 -12.50 -10.44 12.00
CA GLU A 40 -13.70 -9.70 11.56
C GLU A 40 -14.93 -10.61 11.56
N GLY A 41 -14.74 -11.91 11.27
CA GLY A 41 -15.78 -12.94 11.35
C GLY A 41 -16.28 -13.18 12.77
N LYS A 42 -15.42 -13.01 13.77
CA LYS A 42 -15.82 -13.06 15.18
C LYS A 42 -16.39 -11.73 15.68
N ARG A 43 -15.82 -10.59 15.28
CA ARG A 43 -16.26 -9.24 15.72
C ARG A 43 -17.62 -8.82 15.15
N ARG A 44 -17.97 -9.22 13.92
CA ARG A 44 -19.26 -8.86 13.28
C ARG A 44 -20.39 -9.87 13.51
N GLY A 45 -20.11 -10.97 14.21
CA GLY A 45 -20.99 -12.13 14.27
C GLY A 45 -20.81 -12.97 13.02
N SER A 46 -20.53 -14.26 13.20
CA SER A 46 -20.45 -15.23 12.11
C SER A 46 -21.73 -15.19 11.27
N LEU A 47 -21.60 -15.50 9.97
CA LEU A 47 -22.72 -15.78 9.05
C LEU A 47 -23.80 -16.70 9.66
N PHE A 48 -23.45 -17.47 10.71
CA PHE A 48 -24.34 -18.43 11.34
C PHE A 48 -24.63 -18.24 12.85
N ARG A 49 -24.15 -17.20 13.57
CA ARG A 49 -24.61 -17.00 14.96
C ARG A 49 -24.37 -15.61 15.57
N ARG A 50 -25.43 -15.19 16.29
CA ARG A 50 -25.63 -13.99 17.14
C ARG A 50 -24.47 -13.76 18.12
N LYS A 51 -24.22 -12.47 18.45
CA LYS A 51 -23.38 -11.95 19.54
C LYS A 51 -23.18 -12.98 20.66
N ALA A 52 -22.03 -13.64 20.70
CA ALA A 52 -21.59 -14.38 21.87
C ALA A 52 -20.44 -13.58 22.47
N ASP A 53 -20.68 -13.02 23.66
CA ASP A 53 -19.68 -12.48 24.56
C ASP A 53 -18.51 -13.46 24.66
N SER A 54 -17.41 -13.18 23.95
CA SER A 54 -16.18 -13.98 24.04
C SER A 54 -14.95 -13.15 23.72
N GLU A 55 -14.95 -11.89 24.18
CA GLU A 55 -13.73 -11.09 24.30
C GLU A 55 -12.67 -11.77 25.19
N SER A 56 -13.05 -12.83 25.93
CA SER A 56 -12.27 -13.55 26.93
C SER A 56 -11.45 -14.76 26.45
N THR A 57 -11.62 -15.29 25.23
CA THR A 57 -10.96 -16.57 24.84
C THR A 57 -9.61 -16.44 24.13
N LEU A 58 -9.21 -15.25 23.67
CA LEU A 58 -7.92 -15.04 23.02
C LEU A 58 -6.81 -14.80 24.06
N SER A 59 -5.71 -15.56 23.98
CA SER A 59 -4.55 -15.31 24.83
C SER A 59 -3.99 -13.91 24.60
N LYS A 60 -3.45 -13.29 25.66
CA LYS A 60 -2.88 -11.93 25.59
C LYS A 60 -1.80 -11.80 24.51
N GLY A 61 -0.99 -12.86 24.31
CA GLY A 61 0.04 -12.92 23.28
C GLY A 61 -0.53 -12.91 21.86
N LEU A 62 -1.57 -13.71 21.60
CA LEU A 62 -2.20 -13.76 20.27
C LEU A 62 -2.84 -12.41 19.88
N ARG A 63 -3.40 -11.68 20.84
CA ARG A 63 -3.91 -10.31 20.60
C ARG A 63 -2.82 -9.33 20.17
N ILE A 64 -1.63 -9.40 20.79
CA ILE A 64 -0.50 -8.53 20.45
C ILE A 64 -0.03 -8.85 19.03
N ILE A 65 0.19 -10.12 18.72
CA ILE A 65 0.62 -10.58 17.39
C ILE A 65 -0.35 -10.10 16.31
N LEU A 66 -1.65 -10.26 16.53
CA LEU A 66 -2.67 -9.86 15.56
C LEU A 66 -2.75 -8.34 15.39
N ARG A 67 -2.54 -7.57 16.47
CA ARG A 67 -2.45 -6.11 16.39
C ARG A 67 -1.22 -5.68 15.59
N VAL A 68 -0.06 -6.33 15.79
CA VAL A 68 1.15 -6.06 15.01
C VAL A 68 0.94 -6.40 13.53
N ILE A 69 0.34 -7.55 13.21
CA ILE A 69 0.03 -7.94 11.82
C ILE A 69 -0.96 -6.97 11.16
N SER A 70 -1.95 -6.49 11.93
CA SER A 70 -2.89 -5.51 11.41
C SER A 70 -2.22 -4.16 11.13
N TYR A 71 -1.24 -3.75 11.94
CA TYR A 71 -0.47 -2.52 11.68
C TYR A 71 0.56 -2.70 10.57
N SER A 72 1.20 -3.88 10.45
CA SER A 72 2.06 -4.18 9.31
C SER A 72 1.29 -4.14 7.99
N GLY A 73 -0.02 -4.38 8.02
CA GLY A 73 -0.93 -4.18 6.89
C GLY A 73 -0.90 -2.77 6.30
N VAL A 74 -0.60 -1.72 7.08
CA VAL A 74 -0.43 -0.37 6.52
C VAL A 74 0.79 -0.30 5.61
N ILE A 75 1.92 -0.83 6.10
CA ILE A 75 3.20 -0.83 5.36
C ILE A 75 3.07 -1.72 4.11
N VAL A 76 2.54 -2.93 4.28
CA VAL A 76 2.29 -3.84 3.16
C VAL A 76 1.30 -3.23 2.18
N GLY A 77 0.27 -2.51 2.65
CA GLY A 77 -0.67 -1.81 1.79
C GLY A 77 -0.02 -0.77 0.89
N ILE A 78 0.93 0.01 1.42
CA ILE A 78 1.72 0.97 0.63
C ILE A 78 2.56 0.23 -0.42
N LEU A 79 3.28 -0.81 -0.01
CA LEU A 79 4.12 -1.60 -0.91
C LEU A 79 3.30 -2.27 -2.02
N ASN A 80 2.10 -2.76 -1.72
CA ASN A 80 1.18 -3.32 -2.71
C ASN A 80 0.74 -2.26 -3.74
N ILE A 81 0.36 -1.06 -3.28
CA ILE A 81 -0.03 0.03 -4.18
C ILE A 81 1.14 0.40 -5.09
N TRP A 82 2.35 0.51 -4.55
CA TRP A 82 3.54 0.81 -5.34
C TRP A 82 3.87 -0.31 -6.33
N ALA A 83 3.88 -1.57 -5.88
CA ALA A 83 4.16 -2.71 -6.75
C ALA A 83 3.17 -2.81 -7.90
N GLY A 84 1.87 -2.65 -7.63
CA GLY A 84 0.84 -2.68 -8.66
C GLY A 84 0.89 -1.46 -9.59
N ALA A 85 1.07 -0.25 -9.06
CA ALA A 85 1.12 0.96 -9.89
C ALA A 85 2.37 0.98 -10.77
N MET A 86 3.54 0.73 -10.19
CA MET A 86 4.81 0.73 -10.93
C MET A 86 4.90 -0.47 -11.88
N GLY A 87 4.34 -1.63 -11.50
CA GLY A 87 4.23 -2.78 -12.40
C GLY A 87 3.47 -2.45 -13.68
N LEU A 88 2.35 -1.72 -13.58
CA LEU A 88 1.58 -1.26 -14.74
C LEU A 88 2.29 -0.15 -15.52
N ILE A 89 2.89 0.84 -14.84
CA ILE A 89 3.51 1.99 -15.50
C ILE A 89 4.77 1.59 -16.26
N LEU A 90 5.58 0.71 -15.67
CA LEU A 90 6.88 0.30 -16.20
C LEU A 90 6.81 -1.04 -16.96
N ASP A 91 5.62 -1.65 -17.06
CA ASP A 91 5.39 -2.97 -17.66
C ASP A 91 6.32 -4.06 -17.08
N ILE A 92 6.48 -4.07 -15.75
CA ILE A 92 7.40 -4.97 -15.05
C ILE A 92 6.66 -6.26 -14.66
N PRO A 93 7.23 -7.45 -14.95
CA PRO A 93 6.63 -8.71 -14.55
C PRO A 93 6.56 -8.85 -13.03
N PRO A 94 5.50 -9.47 -12.49
CA PRO A 94 5.24 -9.54 -11.05
C PRO A 94 6.19 -10.47 -10.27
N SER A 95 7.09 -11.17 -10.95
CA SER A 95 8.19 -11.95 -10.34
C SER A 95 9.26 -12.26 -11.38
N PHE A 96 10.48 -12.52 -10.92
CA PHE A 96 11.58 -12.96 -11.79
C PHE A 96 11.20 -14.19 -12.64
N LYS A 97 10.66 -15.24 -12.00
CA LYS A 97 10.26 -16.47 -12.70
C LYS A 97 9.13 -16.26 -13.70
N TYR A 98 8.20 -15.34 -13.41
CA TYR A 98 7.16 -14.98 -14.36
C TYR A 98 7.77 -14.23 -15.55
N GLY A 99 8.71 -13.32 -15.30
CA GLY A 99 9.45 -12.59 -16.33
C GLY A 99 10.21 -13.48 -17.32
N ASP A 100 10.72 -14.63 -16.84
CA ASP A 100 11.41 -15.61 -17.69
C ASP A 100 10.49 -16.23 -18.77
N ILE A 101 9.18 -16.26 -18.51
CA ILE A 101 8.17 -16.86 -19.41
C ILE A 101 7.37 -15.77 -20.13
N THR A 102 7.03 -14.69 -19.43
CA THR A 102 6.21 -13.57 -19.89
C THR A 102 6.86 -12.26 -19.45
N PRO A 103 7.51 -11.52 -20.35
CA PRO A 103 8.31 -10.34 -20.01
C PRO A 103 7.45 -9.07 -19.81
N HIS A 104 6.17 -9.23 -19.49
CA HIS A 104 5.19 -8.15 -19.35
C HIS A 104 4.53 -8.20 -17.98
N ALA A 105 3.94 -7.08 -17.57
CA ALA A 105 3.14 -7.02 -16.36
C ALA A 105 1.93 -7.97 -16.45
N ASP A 106 1.60 -8.58 -15.31
CA ASP A 106 0.29 -9.20 -15.12
C ASP A 106 -0.67 -8.11 -14.62
N HIS A 107 -1.50 -7.62 -15.55
CA HIS A 107 -2.45 -6.56 -15.30
C HIS A 107 -3.42 -6.88 -14.15
N PHE A 108 -3.90 -8.14 -14.08
CA PHE A 108 -4.83 -8.55 -13.04
C PHE A 108 -4.17 -8.50 -11.67
N THR A 109 -2.96 -9.06 -11.56
CA THR A 109 -2.18 -9.05 -10.32
C THR A 109 -1.88 -7.63 -9.85
N CYS A 110 -1.50 -6.74 -10.78
CA CYS A 110 -1.19 -5.35 -10.44
C CYS A 110 -2.44 -4.58 -9.96
N ILE A 111 -3.57 -4.73 -10.66
CA ILE A 111 -4.85 -4.12 -10.24
C ILE A 111 -5.29 -4.67 -8.88
N PHE A 112 -5.18 -5.98 -8.69
CA PHE A 112 -5.49 -6.64 -7.42
C PHE A 112 -4.64 -6.07 -6.27
N LEU A 113 -3.33 -5.92 -6.46
CA LEU A 113 -2.44 -5.33 -5.46
C LEU A 113 -2.82 -3.90 -5.12
N ILE A 114 -3.19 -3.06 -6.10
CA ILE A 114 -3.66 -1.70 -5.83
C ILE A 114 -4.93 -1.74 -4.97
N VAL A 115 -5.94 -2.52 -5.38
CA VAL A 115 -7.23 -2.60 -4.68
C VAL A 115 -7.07 -3.13 -3.25
N VAL A 116 -6.34 -4.23 -3.08
CA VAL A 116 -6.10 -4.85 -1.77
C VAL A 116 -5.17 -3.99 -0.92
N GLY A 117 -4.18 -3.33 -1.52
CA GLY A 117 -3.29 -2.39 -0.85
C GLY A 117 -4.04 -1.20 -0.26
N ILE A 118 -4.98 -0.61 -1.02
CA ILE A 118 -5.90 0.41 -0.50
C ILE A 118 -6.70 -0.15 0.67
N ALA A 119 -7.27 -1.35 0.54
CA ALA A 119 -8.04 -1.96 1.62
C ALA A 119 -7.22 -2.16 2.91
N MET A 120 -5.97 -2.61 2.78
CA MET A 120 -5.04 -2.82 3.89
C MET A 120 -4.63 -1.51 4.54
N PHE A 121 -4.30 -0.50 3.74
CA PHE A 121 -3.92 0.82 4.22
C PHE A 121 -5.05 1.50 5.00
N PHE A 122 -6.30 1.37 4.53
CA PHE A 122 -7.48 1.94 5.17
C PHE A 122 -8.13 1.01 6.20
N LYS A 123 -7.51 -0.12 6.57
CA LYS A 123 -8.08 -0.98 7.61
C LYS A 123 -8.01 -0.38 9.03
N PRO A 124 -6.90 0.21 9.50
CA PRO A 124 -6.80 0.74 10.86
C PRO A 124 -7.46 2.12 11.05
N VAL A 125 -8.39 2.52 10.17
CA VAL A 125 -8.95 3.88 10.12
C VAL A 125 -9.79 4.28 11.35
N ASN A 126 -10.34 3.32 12.07
CA ASN A 126 -11.07 3.63 13.31
C ASN A 126 -10.13 3.84 14.51
N ASP A 127 -8.87 3.39 14.40
CA ASP A 127 -7.91 3.37 15.51
C ASP A 127 -6.80 4.44 15.36
N LEU A 128 -6.68 5.08 14.19
CA LEU A 128 -5.66 6.08 13.89
C LEU A 128 -6.27 7.33 13.24
N PRO A 129 -5.75 8.54 13.52
CA PRO A 129 -6.13 9.77 12.82
C PRO A 129 -5.60 9.73 11.38
N LEU A 130 -6.26 8.95 10.53
CA LEU A 130 -5.72 8.56 9.24
C LEU A 130 -5.62 9.75 8.26
N SER A 131 -6.46 10.77 8.43
CA SER A 131 -6.33 12.04 7.69
C SER A 131 -5.02 12.77 8.03
N SER A 132 -4.57 12.69 9.27
CA SER A 132 -3.29 13.28 9.71
C SER A 132 -2.10 12.46 9.20
N ILE A 133 -2.18 11.13 9.22
CA ILE A 133 -1.12 10.25 8.69
C ILE A 133 -1.00 10.39 7.17
N LEU A 134 -2.13 10.35 6.46
CA LEU A 134 -2.18 10.57 5.00
C LEU A 134 -1.66 11.95 4.62
N GLY A 135 -2.11 12.99 5.33
CA GLY A 135 -1.64 14.36 5.13
C GLY A 135 -0.14 14.48 5.32
N LEU A 136 0.40 13.87 6.39
CA LEU A 136 1.83 13.88 6.68
C LEU A 136 2.64 13.13 5.61
N ILE A 137 2.21 11.94 5.21
CA ILE A 137 2.92 11.13 4.20
C ILE A 137 2.89 11.83 2.84
N ALA A 138 1.72 12.29 2.39
CA ALA A 138 1.58 12.95 1.10
C ALA A 138 2.35 14.28 1.05
N ALA A 139 2.30 15.08 2.11
CA ALA A 139 3.06 16.33 2.17
C ALA A 139 4.57 16.08 2.25
N SER A 140 5.01 15.07 3.01
CA SER A 140 6.42 14.70 3.08
C SER A 140 6.93 14.22 1.73
N ALA A 141 6.18 13.35 1.04
CA ALA A 141 6.51 12.89 -0.30
C ALA A 141 6.55 14.05 -1.31
N THR A 142 5.55 14.95 -1.26
CA THR A 142 5.48 16.09 -2.19
C THR A 142 6.64 17.06 -1.98
N VAL A 143 6.96 17.39 -0.73
CA VAL A 143 8.08 18.29 -0.41
C VAL A 143 9.42 17.64 -0.72
N PHE A 144 9.55 16.33 -0.49
CA PHE A 144 10.73 15.59 -0.90
C PHE A 144 10.92 15.60 -2.42
N ILE A 145 9.86 15.32 -3.20
CA ILE A 145 9.89 15.37 -4.66
C ILE A 145 10.20 16.79 -5.14
N LEU A 146 9.55 17.82 -4.59
CA LEU A 146 9.83 19.21 -4.93
C LEU A 146 11.29 19.57 -4.61
N ALA A 147 11.82 19.17 -3.45
CA ALA A 147 13.20 19.41 -3.09
C ALA A 147 14.19 18.73 -4.07
N LEU A 148 13.84 17.55 -4.58
CA LEU A 148 14.64 16.87 -5.59
C LEU A 148 14.53 17.51 -6.98
N LEU A 149 13.38 18.06 -7.35
CA LEU A 149 13.13 18.61 -8.69
C LEU A 149 13.58 20.06 -8.87
N VAL A 150 13.72 20.84 -7.80
CA VAL A 150 14.11 22.26 -7.88
C VAL A 150 15.59 22.38 -8.30
N PRO A 151 15.90 23.03 -9.44
CA PRO A 151 17.27 23.21 -9.90
C PRO A 151 18.08 24.15 -8.99
N ASP A 152 19.39 23.89 -8.84
CA ASP A 152 20.30 24.70 -8.01
C ASP A 152 20.33 26.19 -8.39
N SER A 153 20.12 26.51 -9.68
CA SER A 153 20.04 27.89 -10.17
C SER A 153 18.83 28.64 -9.61
N VAL A 154 17.71 27.94 -9.41
CA VAL A 154 16.50 28.49 -8.80
C VAL A 154 16.71 28.67 -7.30
N VAL A 155 17.39 27.73 -6.64
CA VAL A 155 17.77 27.84 -5.22
C VAL A 155 18.67 29.07 -4.99
N ALA A 156 19.67 29.28 -5.85
CA ALA A 156 20.59 30.42 -5.75
C ALA A 156 19.87 31.76 -5.99
N PHE A 157 18.94 31.81 -6.94
CA PHE A 157 18.12 33.00 -7.21
C PHE A 157 17.20 33.33 -6.03
N ILE A 158 16.55 32.33 -5.44
CA ILE A 158 15.64 32.50 -4.30
C ILE A 158 16.41 32.83 -3.02
N ALA A 159 17.63 32.29 -2.84
CA ALA A 159 18.46 32.52 -1.66
C ALA A 159 18.79 34.00 -1.41
N GLY A 160 18.73 34.86 -2.43
CA GLY A 160 18.89 36.31 -2.29
C GLY A 160 17.71 37.01 -1.60
N TRP A 161 16.54 36.37 -1.54
CA TRP A 161 15.29 36.96 -1.03
C TRP A 161 14.75 36.20 0.19
N ILE A 162 14.78 34.87 0.16
CA ILE A 162 14.24 33.98 1.21
C ILE A 162 15.17 32.79 1.39
N ASN A 163 15.40 32.37 2.64
CA ASN A 163 16.12 31.13 2.91
C ASN A 163 15.35 29.94 2.29
N PRO A 164 15.93 29.18 1.33
CA PRO A 164 15.24 28.08 0.66
C PRO A 164 14.70 27.00 1.61
N LYS A 165 15.32 26.81 2.78
CA LYS A 165 14.84 25.87 3.81
C LYS A 165 13.51 26.35 4.42
N LEU A 166 13.36 27.65 4.68
CA LEU A 166 12.12 28.22 5.19
C LEU A 166 10.99 28.13 4.15
N LEU A 167 11.32 28.34 2.87
CA LEU A 167 10.35 28.20 1.79
C LEU A 167 9.79 26.76 1.71
N LEU A 168 10.65 25.74 1.80
CA LEU A 168 10.21 24.33 1.82
C LEU A 168 9.32 24.02 3.01
N ILE A 169 9.60 24.58 4.19
CA ILE A 169 8.75 24.40 5.38
C ILE A 169 7.38 25.05 5.17
N ILE A 170 7.31 26.25 4.59
CA ILE A 170 6.03 26.92 4.28
C ILE A 170 5.22 26.09 3.29
N ILE A 171 5.84 25.62 2.21
CA ILE A 171 5.22 24.74 1.23
C ILE A 171 4.72 23.45 1.90
N PHE A 172 5.53 22.84 2.77
CA PHE A 172 5.14 21.66 3.53
C PHE A 172 3.86 21.87 4.34
N ILE A 173 3.79 22.97 5.09
CA ILE A 173 2.64 23.30 5.93
C ILE A 173 1.38 23.49 5.06
N ILE A 174 1.50 24.24 3.97
CA ILE A 174 0.38 24.50 3.04
C ILE A 174 -0.12 23.19 2.42
N ILE A 175 0.78 22.35 1.89
CA ILE A 175 0.41 21.08 1.27
C ILE A 175 -0.19 20.12 2.30
N THR A 176 0.39 20.04 3.50
CA THR A 176 -0.16 19.21 4.59
C THR A 176 -1.59 19.64 4.93
N ALA A 177 -1.83 20.94 5.08
CA ALA A 177 -3.16 21.48 5.37
C ALA A 177 -4.15 21.17 4.24
N LEU A 178 -3.74 21.35 2.98
CA LEU A 178 -4.56 21.06 1.80
C LEU A 178 -4.93 19.57 1.72
N VAL A 179 -3.96 18.68 1.85
CA VAL A 179 -4.21 17.23 1.79
C VAL A 179 -5.07 16.79 2.97
N ALA A 180 -4.81 17.29 4.19
CA ALA A 180 -5.63 16.96 5.35
C ALA A 180 -7.09 17.40 5.16
N PHE A 181 -7.31 18.58 4.55
CA PHE A 181 -8.63 19.07 4.21
C PHE A 181 -9.32 18.18 3.17
N ILE A 182 -8.65 17.86 2.05
CA ILE A 182 -9.20 16.99 1.00
C ILE A 182 -9.51 15.60 1.56
N ALA A 183 -8.57 15.00 2.29
CA ALA A 183 -8.73 13.67 2.89
C ALA A 183 -9.99 13.61 3.76
N LYS A 184 -10.33 14.67 4.50
CA LYS A 184 -11.54 14.74 5.33
C LYS A 184 -12.84 14.47 4.54
N PHE A 185 -12.92 14.91 3.29
CA PHE A 185 -14.10 14.70 2.44
C PHE A 185 -14.12 13.31 1.80
N PHE A 186 -12.97 12.81 1.36
CA PHE A 186 -12.91 11.57 0.59
C PHE A 186 -12.79 10.30 1.45
N ILE A 187 -12.44 10.40 2.73
CA ILE A 187 -12.10 9.23 3.56
C ILE A 187 -13.23 8.18 3.65
N LYS A 188 -14.49 8.59 3.51
CA LYS A 188 -15.64 7.68 3.59
C LYS A 188 -15.65 6.62 2.50
N ILE A 189 -15.16 6.93 1.29
CA ILE A 189 -15.19 6.01 0.15
C ILE A 189 -14.13 4.90 0.32
N PRO A 190 -12.83 5.20 0.53
CA PRO A 190 -11.83 4.18 0.80
C PRO A 190 -12.12 3.37 2.07
N GLN A 191 -12.72 3.99 3.09
CA GLN A 191 -13.21 3.28 4.28
C GLN A 191 -14.29 2.25 3.92
N ALA A 192 -15.26 2.60 3.09
CA ALA A 192 -16.31 1.67 2.67
C ALA A 192 -15.73 0.49 1.88
N ILE A 193 -14.78 0.76 0.97
CA ILE A 193 -14.06 -0.25 0.20
C ILE A 193 -13.28 -1.18 1.14
N SER A 194 -12.49 -0.63 2.07
CA SER A 194 -11.75 -1.41 3.06
C SER A 194 -12.68 -2.28 3.91
N LYS A 195 -13.81 -1.71 4.38
CA LYS A 195 -14.81 -2.41 5.18
C LYS A 195 -15.50 -3.56 4.45
N PHE A 196 -15.68 -3.42 3.13
CA PHE A 196 -16.23 -4.44 2.25
C PHE A 196 -15.22 -5.54 1.96
N LEU A 197 -13.99 -5.19 1.58
CA LEU A 197 -12.94 -6.17 1.27
C LEU A 197 -12.47 -6.93 2.52
N SER A 198 -12.56 -6.32 3.70
CA SER A 198 -12.30 -6.99 4.97
C SER A 198 -13.47 -7.84 5.49
N TRP A 199 -14.61 -7.87 4.79
CA TRP A 199 -15.75 -8.69 5.18
C TRP A 199 -15.39 -10.19 5.06
N PRO A 200 -15.71 -11.06 6.04
CA PRO A 200 -15.13 -12.40 6.13
C PRO A 200 -15.25 -13.26 4.86
N PRO A 201 -16.37 -13.28 4.13
CA PRO A 201 -16.47 -14.02 2.87
C PRO A 201 -15.52 -13.47 1.80
N VAL A 202 -15.46 -12.15 1.65
CA VAL A 202 -14.59 -11.50 0.66
C VAL A 202 -13.12 -11.66 1.06
N ALA A 203 -12.80 -11.47 2.33
CA ALA A 203 -11.48 -11.69 2.87
C ALA A 203 -11.01 -13.14 2.70
N PHE A 204 -11.93 -14.12 2.79
CA PHE A 204 -11.63 -15.52 2.52
C PHE A 204 -11.26 -15.75 1.05
N VAL A 205 -12.01 -15.15 0.12
CA VAL A 205 -11.69 -15.20 -1.31
C VAL A 205 -10.32 -14.55 -1.58
N ILE A 206 -10.07 -13.36 -1.03
CA ILE A 206 -8.78 -12.66 -1.14
C ILE A 206 -7.64 -13.49 -0.56
N MET A 207 -7.87 -14.17 0.57
CA MET A 207 -6.88 -15.03 1.21
C MET A 207 -6.54 -16.23 0.33
N VAL A 208 -7.55 -16.97 -0.15
CA VAL A 208 -7.33 -18.13 -1.01
C VAL A 208 -6.65 -17.70 -2.31
N PHE A 209 -7.14 -16.63 -2.94
CA PHE A 209 -6.53 -16.07 -4.14
C PHE A 209 -5.07 -15.65 -3.87
N GLY A 210 -4.81 -14.92 -2.79
CA GLY A 210 -3.47 -14.46 -2.43
C GLY A 210 -2.47 -15.60 -2.23
N PHE A 211 -2.89 -16.70 -1.60
CA PHE A 211 -2.06 -17.89 -1.48
C PHE A 211 -1.79 -18.57 -2.82
N VAL A 212 -2.85 -18.87 -3.58
CA VAL A 212 -2.71 -19.60 -4.85
C VAL A 212 -1.93 -18.76 -5.85
N GLN A 213 -2.32 -17.50 -6.06
CA GLN A 213 -1.66 -16.59 -7.00
C GLN A 213 -0.22 -16.27 -6.57
N GLY A 214 0.00 -16.00 -5.29
CA GLY A 214 1.35 -15.69 -4.79
C GLY A 214 2.32 -16.87 -4.97
N ILE A 215 1.88 -18.10 -4.68
CA ILE A 215 2.68 -19.31 -4.90
C ILE A 215 2.91 -19.55 -6.39
N LEU A 216 1.89 -19.37 -7.24
CA LEU A 216 2.02 -19.59 -8.67
C LEU A 216 2.96 -18.59 -9.32
N LEU A 217 2.83 -17.29 -9.03
CA LEU A 217 3.72 -16.27 -9.56
C LEU A 217 5.14 -16.47 -9.05
N TRP A 218 5.34 -16.50 -7.73
CA TRP A 218 6.68 -16.53 -7.16
C TRP A 218 7.37 -17.90 -7.28
N GLY A 219 6.62 -18.97 -7.11
CA GLY A 219 7.13 -20.34 -7.10
C GLY A 219 7.28 -20.93 -8.51
N PHE A 220 6.28 -20.73 -9.37
CA PHE A 220 6.16 -21.42 -10.66
C PHE A 220 6.22 -20.48 -11.88
N GLY A 221 6.20 -19.16 -11.69
CA GLY A 221 6.21 -18.19 -12.79
C GLY A 221 4.93 -18.14 -13.62
N ILE A 222 3.80 -18.61 -13.08
CA ILE A 222 2.52 -18.65 -13.80
C ILE A 222 1.44 -17.83 -13.07
N SER A 223 0.48 -17.30 -13.81
CA SER A 223 -0.68 -16.56 -13.25
C SER A 223 -1.96 -17.39 -13.39
N ILE A 224 -2.87 -17.27 -12.42
CA ILE A 224 -4.22 -17.86 -12.49
C ILE A 224 -5.01 -17.25 -13.65
N PHE A 225 -4.84 -15.95 -13.89
CA PHE A 225 -5.50 -15.24 -14.96
C PHE A 225 -4.49 -15.04 -16.09
N ALA A 226 -4.77 -15.63 -17.25
CA ALA A 226 -4.01 -15.32 -18.46
C ALA A 226 -4.11 -13.82 -18.73
N ASN A 227 -3.00 -13.19 -19.13
CA ASN A 227 -2.92 -11.76 -19.43
C ASN A 227 -4.12 -11.36 -20.31
N ILE A 228 -5.04 -10.55 -19.77
CA ILE A 228 -6.30 -10.20 -20.45
C ILE A 228 -6.08 -9.13 -21.54
N LEU A 229 -4.85 -8.69 -21.77
CA LEU A 229 -4.47 -7.71 -22.80
C LEU A 229 -3.14 -8.11 -23.43
#